data_AF-A0A0F0KXM9-F1
#
_entry.id   AF-A0A0F0KXM9-F1
#
_cell.length_a   1.000
_cell.length_b   1.000
_cell.length_c   1.000
_cell.angle_alpha   90.00
_cell.angle_beta   90.00
_cell.angle_gamma   90.00
#
_symmetry.space_group_name_H-M   'P 1'
#
loop_
_entity.id
_entity.type
_entity.pdbx_description
1 polymer ?
#
loop_
_entity_poly.entity_id
_entity_poly.type
_entity_poly.pdbx_seq_one_letter_code
_entity_poly.pdbx_strand_id
1 'polypeptide(L)'
;MHSSFALVQTGSADVVWAKARAAGEIRAAVDALDDAGAALRGLAVDTRWRSGGVTALRETLADVGRRVGVETAGARDREAEVARIDAT
;
A
#
# COMPACT_ATOMS: atom_id res chain seq x y z
N MET A 1 -41.49 -4.92 -18.46
CA MET A 1 -40.51 -5.50 -17.52
C MET A 1 -39.09 -5.05 -17.89
N HIS A 2 -38.70 -3.81 -17.55
CA HIS A 2 -37.36 -3.27 -17.89
C HIS A 2 -36.62 -2.64 -16.69
N SER A 3 -37.23 -2.57 -15.50
CA SER A 3 -36.66 -1.82 -14.36
C SER A 3 -35.62 -2.58 -13.54
N SER A 4 -35.75 -3.89 -13.35
CA SER A 4 -34.82 -4.64 -12.48
C SER A 4 -33.46 -4.90 -13.11
N PHE A 5 -33.42 -5.14 -14.43
CA PHE A 5 -32.16 -5.37 -15.15
C PHE A 5 -31.30 -4.11 -15.26
N ALA A 6 -31.92 -2.95 -15.47
CA ALA A 6 -31.22 -1.66 -15.48
C ALA A 6 -30.63 -1.32 -14.10
N LEU A 7 -31.38 -1.53 -13.01
CA LEU A 7 -30.88 -1.32 -11.63
C LEU A 7 -29.74 -2.27 -11.27
N VAL A 8 -29.80 -3.54 -11.68
CA VAL A 8 -28.73 -4.52 -11.48
C VAL A 8 -27.46 -4.13 -12.25
N GLN A 9 -27.59 -3.63 -13.49
CA GLN A 9 -26.44 -3.18 -14.27
C GLN A 9 -25.81 -1.90 -13.70
N THR A 10 -26.60 -0.94 -13.24
CA THR A 10 -26.07 0.28 -12.58
C THR A 10 -25.36 -0.08 -11.28
N GLY A 11 -25.96 -0.93 -10.44
CA GLY A 11 -25.31 -1.40 -9.21
C GLY A 11 -24.02 -2.20 -9.49
N SER A 12 -23.98 -2.98 -10.56
CA SER A 12 -22.77 -3.69 -10.99
C SER A 12 -21.67 -2.73 -11.48
N ALA A 13 -22.03 -1.70 -12.24
CA ALA A 13 -21.08 -0.70 -12.73
C ALA A 13 -20.47 0.14 -11.59
N ASP A 14 -21.29 0.56 -10.61
CA ASP A 14 -20.83 1.29 -9.43
C ASP A 14 -19.86 0.46 -8.58
N VAL A 15 -20.12 -0.85 -8.45
CA VAL A 15 -19.22 -1.77 -7.73
C VAL A 15 -17.88 -1.93 -8.46
N VAL A 16 -17.89 -2.08 -9.78
CA VAL A 16 -16.65 -2.17 -10.58
C VAL A 16 -15.83 -0.88 -10.46
N TRP A 17 -16.48 0.28 -10.52
CA TRP A 17 -15.79 1.56 -10.40
C TRP A 17 -15.21 1.77 -8.99
N ALA A 18 -15.97 1.43 -7.93
CA ALA A 18 -15.49 1.49 -6.56
C ALA A 18 -14.27 0.57 -6.31
N LYS A 19 -14.27 -0.64 -6.89
CA LYS A 19 -13.12 -1.55 -6.83
C LYS A 19 -11.89 -1.01 -7.56
N ALA A 20 -12.07 -0.49 -8.78
CA ALA A 20 -10.97 0.09 -9.56
C ALA A 20 -10.33 1.27 -8.82
N ARG A 21 -11.16 2.10 -8.16
CA ARG A 21 -10.69 3.18 -7.30
C ARG A 21 -9.90 2.65 -6.10
N ALA A 22 -10.43 1.65 -5.39
CA ALA A 22 -9.75 1.04 -4.25
C ALA A 22 -8.40 0.43 -4.65
N ALA A 23 -8.31 -0.25 -5.79
CA ALA A 23 -7.05 -0.78 -6.31
C ALA A 23 -6.03 0.33 -6.60
N GLY A 24 -6.48 1.44 -7.20
CA GLY A 24 -5.63 2.61 -7.44
C GLY A 24 -5.11 3.27 -6.15
N GLU A 25 -5.97 3.42 -5.15
CA GLU A 25 -5.61 3.97 -3.84
C GLU A 25 -4.62 3.06 -3.09
N ILE A 26 -4.80 1.73 -3.15
CA ILE A 26 -3.89 0.75 -2.57
C ILE A 26 -2.51 0.81 -3.25
N ARG A 27 -2.46 0.89 -4.58
CA ARG A 27 -1.21 0.99 -5.33
C ARG A 27 -0.44 2.26 -4.98
N ALA A 28 -1.13 3.40 -4.91
CA ALA A 28 -0.51 4.66 -4.49
C ALA A 28 0.06 4.59 -3.07
N ALA A 29 -0.62 3.88 -2.16
CA ALA A 29 -0.10 3.66 -0.80
C ALA A 29 1.15 2.78 -0.79
N VAL A 30 1.19 1.70 -1.59
CA VAL A 30 2.37 0.84 -1.76
C VAL A 30 3.56 1.64 -2.27
N ASP A 31 3.37 2.45 -3.32
CA ASP A 31 4.44 3.27 -3.91
C ASP A 31 5.01 4.26 -2.87
N ALA A 32 4.15 4.93 -2.12
CA ALA A 32 4.57 5.87 -1.07
C ALA A 32 5.34 5.19 0.07
N LEU A 33 4.95 3.96 0.45
CA LEU A 33 5.62 3.17 1.46
C LEU A 33 7.00 2.69 0.97
N ASP A 34 7.10 2.23 -0.27
CA ASP A 34 8.38 1.80 -0.86
C ASP A 34 9.37 2.97 -0.97
N ASP A 35 8.90 4.17 -1.36
CA ASP A 35 9.69 5.41 -1.38
C ASP A 35 10.19 5.82 0.02
N ALA A 36 9.29 5.79 1.01
CA ALA A 36 9.67 6.06 2.40
C ALA A 36 10.73 5.05 2.88
N GLY A 37 10.55 3.76 2.59
CA GLY A 37 11.54 2.72 2.89
C GLY A 37 12.90 2.98 2.22
N ALA A 38 12.91 3.43 0.97
CA ALA A 38 14.14 3.77 0.25
C ALA A 38 14.86 4.97 0.88
N ALA A 39 14.14 6.03 1.23
CA ALA A 39 14.70 7.20 1.90
C ALA A 39 15.29 6.86 3.27
N LEU A 40 14.60 6.03 4.07
CA LEU A 40 15.07 5.57 5.37
C LEU A 40 16.35 4.73 5.25
N ARG A 41 16.44 3.85 4.24
CA ARG A 41 17.66 3.06 3.97
C ARG A 41 18.82 3.96 3.56
N GLY A 42 18.58 4.96 2.69
CA GLY A 42 19.59 5.95 2.31
C GLY A 42 20.15 6.69 3.53
N LEU A 43 19.26 7.22 4.37
CA LEU A 43 19.65 7.91 5.60
C LEU A 43 20.42 7.00 6.57
N ALA A 44 20.02 5.73 6.72
CA ALA A 44 20.73 4.77 7.57
C ALA A 44 22.15 4.42 7.06
N VAL A 45 22.37 4.45 5.75
CA VAL A 45 23.70 4.25 5.13
C VAL A 45 24.56 5.50 5.32
N ASP A 46 24.00 6.69 5.06
CA ASP A 46 24.72 7.96 5.16
C ASP A 46 25.10 8.31 6.60
N THR A 47 24.29 7.88 7.57
CA THR A 47 24.53 8.08 9.00
C THR A 47 25.53 7.07 9.59
N ARG A 48 26.39 6.40 8.81
CA ARG A 48 27.41 5.48 9.37
C ARG A 48 28.57 6.24 10.05
N TRP A 49 28.30 6.92 11.16
CA TRP A 49 29.27 7.59 12.03
C TRP A 49 29.13 7.18 13.50
N ARG A 50 30.24 7.28 14.24
CA ARG A 50 30.59 6.53 15.45
C ARG A 50 30.00 7.08 16.77
N SER A 51 28.83 7.73 16.73
CA SER A 51 28.19 8.30 17.93
C SER A 51 26.94 7.51 18.34
N GLY A 52 26.72 7.34 19.64
CA GLY A 52 25.60 6.53 20.17
C GLY A 52 24.21 7.04 19.76
N GLY A 53 24.04 8.36 19.59
CA GLY A 53 22.78 8.95 19.11
C GLY A 53 22.47 8.59 17.65
N VAL A 54 23.50 8.40 16.84
CA VAL A 54 23.36 7.97 15.45
C VAL A 54 23.03 6.48 15.34
N THR A 55 23.55 5.65 16.25
CA THR A 55 23.09 4.25 16.39
C THR A 55 21.61 4.17 16.75
N ALA A 56 21.14 4.97 17.71
CA ALA A 56 19.73 5.01 18.11
C ALA A 56 18.81 5.50 16.96
N LEU A 57 19.26 6.50 16.19
CA LEU A 57 18.56 6.94 14.98
C LEU A 57 18.49 5.80 13.95
N ARG A 58 19.62 5.12 13.68
CA ARG A 58 19.66 3.99 12.73
C ARG A 58 18.73 2.86 13.14
N GLU A 59 18.66 2.52 14.42
CA GLU A 59 17.75 1.50 14.96
C GLU A 59 16.28 1.92 14.80
N THR A 60 15.97 3.19 15.05
CA THR A 60 14.63 3.76 14.84
C THR A 60 14.24 3.70 13.36
N LEU A 61 15.14 4.10 12.45
CA LEU A 61 14.90 4.05 11.00
C LEU A 61 14.71 2.60 10.52
N ALA A 62 15.48 1.66 11.07
CA ALA A 62 15.32 0.24 10.76
C ALA A 62 13.97 -0.31 11.25
N ASP A 63 13.49 0.12 12.42
CA ASP A 63 12.16 -0.25 12.92
C ASP A 63 11.03 0.31 12.07
N VAL A 64 11.12 1.59 11.69
CA VAL A 64 10.16 2.21 10.79
C VAL A 64 10.17 1.50 9.44
N GLY A 65 11.34 1.19 8.88
CA GLY A 65 11.47 0.43 7.63
C GLY A 65 10.81 -0.95 7.70
N ARG A 66 10.92 -1.67 8.83
CA ARG A 66 10.22 -2.94 9.04
C ARG A 66 8.70 -2.75 9.06
N ARG A 67 8.19 -1.74 9.77
CA ARG A 67 6.74 -1.46 9.84
C ARG A 67 6.19 -1.11 8.47
N VAL A 68 6.87 -0.24 7.73
CA VAL A 68 6.55 0.09 6.33
C VAL A 68 6.47 -1.17 5.48
N GLY A 69 7.41 -2.11 5.62
CA GLY A 69 7.37 -3.39 4.92
C GLY A 69 6.14 -4.25 5.27
N VAL A 70 5.73 -4.29 6.54
CA VAL A 70 4.51 -5.00 6.98
C VAL A 70 3.26 -4.36 6.38
N GLU A 71 3.15 -3.03 6.44
CA GLU A 71 2.01 -2.30 5.85
C GLU A 71 1.96 -2.50 4.33
N THR A 72 3.11 -2.50 3.65
CA THR A 72 3.19 -2.75 2.20
C THR A 72 2.73 -4.17 1.85
N ALA A 73 3.10 -5.17 2.67
CA ALA A 73 2.63 -6.54 2.48
C ALA A 73 1.11 -6.63 2.65
N GLY A 74 0.55 -6.01 3.69
CA GLY A 74 -0.90 -5.94 3.90
C GLY A 74 -1.64 -5.22 2.76
N ALA A 75 -1.07 -4.14 2.22
CA ALA A 75 -1.60 -3.43 1.07
C ALA A 75 -1.57 -4.31 -0.20
N ARG A 76 -0.50 -5.06 -0.45
CA ARG A 76 -0.41 -6.01 -1.56
C ARG A 76 -1.41 -7.18 -1.43
N ASP A 77 -1.62 -7.69 -0.22
CA ASP A 77 -2.65 -8.70 0.04
C ASP A 77 -4.06 -8.15 -0.26
N ARG A 78 -4.31 -6.89 0.10
CA ARG A 78 -5.56 -6.19 -0.22
C ARG A 78 -5.73 -5.97 -1.74
N GLU A 79 -4.67 -5.60 -2.46
CA GLU A 79 -4.68 -5.50 -3.92
C GLU A 79 -5.01 -6.85 -4.57
N ALA A 80 -4.39 -7.94 -4.08
CA ALA A 80 -4.64 -9.29 -4.56
C ALA A 80 -6.05 -9.81 -4.22
N GLU A 81 -6.62 -9.40 -3.09
CA GLU A 81 -8.03 -9.65 -2.77
C GLU A 81 -8.96 -8.92 -3.75
N VAL A 82 -8.75 -7.62 -3.99
CA VAL A 82 -9.53 -6.85 -4.96
C VAL A 82 -9.45 -7.47 -6.35
N ALA A 83 -8.26 -7.88 -6.79
CA ALA A 83 -8.04 -8.55 -8.07
C ALA A 83 -8.76 -9.91 -8.19
N ARG A 84 -8.87 -10.69 -7.10
CA ARG A 84 -9.61 -11.96 -7.09
C ARG A 84 -11.12 -11.78 -7.20
N ILE A 85 -11.68 -10.71 -6.62
CA ILE A 85 -13.11 -10.40 -6.74
C ILE A 85 -13.46 -9.95 -8.18
N ASP A 86 -12.49 -9.57 -9.01
CA ASP A 86 -12.69 -9.31 -10.45
C ASP A 86 -12.56 -10.55 -11.33
N ALA A 87 -11.89 -11.61 -10.85
CA ALA A 87 -11.71 -12.86 -11.59
C ALA A 87 -12.85 -13.88 -11.39
N THR A 88 -13.82 -13.58 -10.52
CA THR A 88 -14.97 -14.44 -10.16
C THR A 88 -16.26 -13.87 -10.70
#